data_AF-A0A7V7WU45-F1
#
_entry.id   AF-A0A7V7WU45-F1
#
_cell.length_a   1.000
_cell.length_b   1.000
_cell.length_c   1.000
_cell.angle_alpha   90.00
_cell.angle_beta   90.00
_cell.angle_gamma   90.00
#
_symmetry.space_group_name_H-M   'P 1'
#
loop_
_entity.id
_entity.type
_entity.pdbx_description
1 polymer ?
#
loop_
_entity_poly.entity_id
_entity_poly.type
_entity_poly.pdbx_seq_one_letter_code
_entity_poly.pdbx_strand_id
1 'polypeptide(L)' 'MKNIEALIADGGDITLGALAPFDCAATAADGSNCLAMLVRREGETLGALLKRLDKAIGIAWSDDVFIDEVNGGRSTLV' A
#
# COMPACT_ATOMS: atom_id res chain seq x y z
N MET A 1 6.82 -2.64 -11.23
CA MET A 1 6.46 -2.55 -9.80
C MET A 1 6.23 -3.99 -9.40
N LYS A 2 7.32 -4.68 -9.02
CA LYS A 2 7.37 -6.15 -9.08
C LYS A 2 6.47 -6.83 -8.04
N ASN A 3 6.26 -6.20 -6.90
CA ASN A 3 5.47 -6.76 -5.81
C ASN A 3 3.98 -6.55 -6.06
N ILE A 4 3.58 -5.41 -6.63
CA ILE A 4 2.22 -5.20 -7.15
C ILE A 4 1.92 -6.21 -8.26
N GLU A 5 2.83 -6.37 -9.23
CA GLU A 5 2.66 -7.33 -10.32
C GLU A 5 2.48 -8.77 -9.81
N ALA A 6 3.31 -9.18 -8.83
CA ALA A 6 3.19 -10.49 -8.19
C ALA A 6 1.87 -10.64 -7.42
N LEU A 7 1.47 -9.62 -6.66
CA LEU A 7 0.23 -9.65 -5.87
C LEU A 7 -1.00 -9.87 -6.76
N ILE A 8 -1.06 -9.15 -7.88
CA ILE A 8 -2.16 -9.28 -8.84
C ILE A 8 -2.11 -10.66 -9.53
N ALA A 9 -0.92 -11.17 -9.86
CA ALA A 9 -0.78 -12.49 -10.46
C ALA A 9 -1.23 -13.62 -9.52
N ASP A 10 -1.03 -13.44 -8.20
CA ASP A 10 -1.46 -14.37 -7.16
C ASP A 10 -2.94 -14.21 -6.76
N GLY A 11 -3.67 -13.29 -7.41
CA GLY A 11 -5.10 -13.09 -7.22
C GLY A 11 -5.47 -12.09 -6.12
N GLY A 12 -4.50 -11.34 -5.60
CA GLY A 12 -4.73 -10.22 -4.70
C GLY A 12 -5.25 -8.97 -5.43
N ASP A 13 -5.38 -7.89 -4.68
CA ASP A 13 -5.86 -6.60 -5.18
C ASP A 13 -4.99 -5.42 -4.76
N ILE A 14 -5.13 -4.32 -5.52
CA ILE A 14 -4.82 -2.98 -5.04
C ILE A 14 -6.04 -2.09 -5.26
N THR A 15 -6.35 -1.23 -4.30
CA THR A 15 -7.43 -0.24 -4.44
C THR A 15 -6.86 1.17 -4.30
N LEU A 16 -7.33 2.08 -5.15
CA LEU A 16 -7.02 3.50 -5.13
C LEU A 16 -8.31 4.30 -5.04
N GLY A 17 -8.37 5.22 -4.09
CA GLY A 17 -9.55 6.09 -3.96
C GLY A 17 -9.60 6.80 -2.63
N ALA A 18 -10.67 7.55 -2.41
CA ALA A 18 -10.93 8.18 -1.13
C ALA A 18 -11.25 7.12 -0.07
N LEU A 19 -10.68 7.28 1.12
CA LEU A 19 -10.96 6.47 2.28
C LEU A 19 -11.04 7.41 3.49
N ALA A 20 -12.26 7.78 3.88
CA ALA A 20 -12.47 8.81 4.89
C ALA A 20 -11.67 8.54 6.17
N PRO A 21 -10.97 9.55 6.74
CA PRO A 21 -11.01 10.97 6.39
C PRO A 21 -10.03 11.41 5.29
N PHE A 22 -9.35 10.48 4.61
CA PHE A 22 -8.34 10.78 3.60
C PHE A 22 -8.92 10.87 2.18
N ASP A 23 -8.58 11.94 1.46
CA ASP A 23 -9.03 12.16 0.08
C ASP A 23 -8.51 11.11 -0.90
N CYS A 24 -7.36 10.51 -0.60
CA CYS A 24 -6.77 9.45 -1.42
C CYS A 24 -5.88 8.53 -0.58
N ALA A 25 -6.19 7.24 -0.61
CA ALA A 25 -5.37 6.17 -0.08
C ALA A 25 -5.13 5.11 -1.15
N ALA A 26 -4.06 4.33 -0.96
CA ALA A 26 -3.76 3.14 -1.72
C ALA A 26 -3.70 1.94 -0.77
N THR A 27 -4.45 0.88 -1.05
CA THR A 27 -4.43 -0.36 -0.26
C THR A 27 -3.99 -1.53 -1.11
N ALA A 28 -3.46 -2.57 -0.45
CA ALA A 28 -3.09 -3.84 -1.08
C ALA A 28 -3.51 -5.01 -0.18
N ALA A 29 -4.10 -6.06 -0.75
CA ALA A 29 -4.49 -7.28 -0.03
C ALA A 29 -4.27 -8.54 -0.86
N ASP A 30 -3.92 -9.66 -0.22
CA ASP A 30 -3.73 -10.97 -0.87
C ASP A 30 -4.96 -11.90 -0.76
N GLY A 31 -6.12 -11.31 -0.45
CA GLY A 31 -7.37 -12.04 -0.19
C GLY A 31 -7.49 -12.62 1.22
N SER A 32 -6.39 -12.74 1.97
CA SER A 32 -6.40 -13.18 3.37
C SER A 32 -5.97 -12.09 4.34
N ASN A 33 -5.03 -11.23 3.93
CA ASN A 33 -4.44 -10.17 4.73
C ASN A 33 -4.47 -8.83 3.99
N CYS A 34 -4.62 -7.74 4.74
CA CYS A 34 -4.30 -6.41 4.24
C CYS A 34 -2.79 -6.19 4.39
N LEU A 35 -2.07 -6.13 3.26
CA LEU A 35 -0.62 -6.05 3.22
C LEU A 35 -0.11 -4.64 3.51
N ALA A 36 -0.83 -3.63 2.99
CA ALA A 36 -0.48 -2.23 3.19
C ALA A 36 -1.70 -1.31 2.99
N MET A 37 -1.72 -0.21 3.74
CA MET A 37 -2.62 0.93 3.58
C MET A 37 -1.79 2.21 3.66
N LEU A 38 -1.68 2.94 2.55
CA LEU A 38 -0.92 4.18 2.46
C LEU A 38 -1.83 5.36 2.19
N VAL A 39 -1.59 6.47 2.88
CA VAL A 39 -2.25 7.74 2.61
C VAL A 39 -1.41 8.50 1.60
N ARG A 40 -2.06 9.04 0.56
CA ARG A 40 -1.38 9.90 -0.41
C ARG A 40 -0.92 11.18 0.28
N ARG A 41 0.38 11.45 0.23
CA ARG A 41 0.96 12.65 0.85
C ARG A 41 0.67 13.90 0.01
N GLU A 42 0.70 15.07 0.63
CA GLU A 42 0.60 16.34 -0.07
C GLU A 42 1.71 16.47 -1.13
N GLY A 43 1.34 16.85 -2.35
CA GLY A 43 2.28 16.96 -3.48
C GLY A 43 2.76 15.62 -4.07
N GLU A 44 2.37 14.48 -3.50
CA GLU A 44 2.78 13.18 -4.00
C GLU A 44 2.09 12.84 -5.33
N THR A 45 2.88 12.46 -6.34
CA THR A 45 2.32 11.96 -7.61
C THR A 45 1.73 10.57 -7.44
N LEU A 46 0.72 10.20 -8.24
CA LEU A 46 0.17 8.83 -8.22
C LEU A 46 1.26 7.77 -8.45
N GLY A 47 2.22 8.02 -9.35
CA GLY A 47 3.33 7.12 -9.59
C GLY A 47 4.27 6.95 -8.39
N ALA A 48 4.48 8.00 -7.58
CA ALA A 48 5.26 7.92 -6.35
C ALA A 48 4.52 7.11 -5.26
N LEU A 49 3.21 7.32 -5.12
CA LEU A 49 2.36 6.54 -4.21
C LEU A 49 2.39 5.05 -4.57
N LEU A 50 2.27 4.70 -5.85
CA LEU A 50 2.33 3.32 -6.31
C LEU A 50 3.71 2.67 -6.08
N LYS A 51 4.79 3.43 -6.23
CA LYS A 51 6.15 2.93 -5.88
C LYS A 51 6.29 2.65 -4.38
N ARG A 52 5.71 3.49 -3.51
CA ARG A 52 5.67 3.23 -2.06
C ARG A 52 4.82 2.02 -1.74
N LEU A 53 3.67 1.86 -2.38
CA LEU A 53 2.82 0.68 -2.21
C LEU A 53 3.56 -0.59 -2.61
N ASP A 54 4.25 -0.58 -3.76
CA ASP A 54 5.10 -1.69 -4.21
C ASP A 54 6.16 -2.05 -3.17
N LYS A 55 6.84 -1.06 -2.60
CA LYS A 55 7.82 -1.28 -1.52
C LYS A 55 7.17 -1.84 -0.25
N ALA A 56 6.00 -1.34 0.13
CA ALA A 56 5.26 -1.77 1.33
C ALA A 56 4.84 -3.25 1.24
N ILE A 57 4.31 -3.69 0.08
CA ILE A 57 3.96 -5.10 -0.15
C ILE A 57 5.20 -5.99 0.02
N GLY A 58 6.34 -5.58 -0.55
CA GLY A 58 7.59 -6.34 -0.41
C GLY A 58 8.05 -6.49 1.04
N ILE A 59 7.87 -5.46 1.87
CA ILE A 59 8.19 -5.50 3.30
C ILE A 59 7.21 -6.41 4.05
N ALA A 60 5.91 -6.34 3.76
CA ALA A 60 4.91 -7.21 4.37
C ALA A 60 5.24 -8.69 4.12
N TRP A 61 5.58 -9.06 2.89
CA TRP A 61 5.94 -10.46 2.58
C TRP A 61 7.30 -10.91 3.10
N SER A 62 8.30 -10.02 3.17
CA SER A 62 9.66 -10.41 3.56
C SER A 62 9.86 -10.39 5.07
N ASP A 63 9.26 -9.41 5.75
CA ASP A 63 9.56 -9.07 7.14
C ASP A 63 8.33 -9.22 8.06
N ASP A 64 7.16 -9.61 7.53
CA ASP A 64 5.88 -9.67 8.25
C ASP A 64 5.50 -8.32 8.90
N VAL A 65 5.87 -7.22 8.24
CA VAL A 65 5.60 -5.85 8.69
C VAL A 65 4.56 -5.19 7.77
N PHE A 66 3.36 -5.00 8.31
CA PHE A 66 2.24 -4.34 7.65
C PHE A 66 2.27 -2.83 7.89
N ILE A 67 2.24 -2.06 6.79
CA ILE A 67 2.31 -0.60 6.84
C ILE A 67 0.90 -0.05 6.73
N ASP A 68 0.44 0.62 7.78
CA ASP A 68 -0.94 1.11 7.89
C ASP A 68 -0.96 2.58 8.31
N GLU A 69 -0.80 3.47 7.34
CA GLU A 69 -0.86 4.92 7.57
C GLU A 69 -2.29 5.39 7.86
N VAL A 70 -3.31 4.62 7.46
CA VAL A 70 -4.72 4.97 7.63
C VAL A 70 -5.12 4.91 9.09
N ASN A 71 -4.65 3.90 9.83
CA ASN A 71 -4.91 3.75 11.27
C ASN A 71 -3.80 4.34 12.15
N GLY A 72 -2.95 5.22 11.61
CA GLY A 72 -1.87 5.87 12.35
C GLY A 72 -0.68 4.95 12.70
N GLY A 73 -0.58 3.81 12.02
CA GLY A 73 0.56 2.89 12.08
C GLY A 73 1.83 3.45 11.41
N ARG A 74 2.90 2.64 11.42
CA ARG A 74 4.24 3.05 10.95
C ARG A 74 4.19 3.65 9.54
N SER A 75 4.82 4.81 9.33
CA SER A 75 4.90 5.50 8.03
C SER A 75 6.32 5.66 7.47
N THR A 76 7.32 4.97 8.03
CA THR A 76 8.76 5.23 7.78
C THR A 76 9.29 4.78 6.41
N LEU A 77 8.44 4.66 5.39
CA LEU A 77 8.88 4.60 4.01
C LEU A 77 9.31 6.00 3.56
N VAL A 78 10.59 6.30 3.82
CA VAL A 78 11.39 7.24 3.03
C VAL A 78 11.88 6.56 1.75
#